data_AF-A0A9W7MKM1-F1
#
_entry.id   AF-A0A9W7MKM1-F1
#
_cell.length_a   1.000
_cell.length_b   1.000
_cell.length_c   1.000
_cell.angle_alpha   90.00
_cell.angle_beta   90.00
_cell.angle_gamma   90.00
#
_symmetry.space_group_name_H-M   'P 1'
#
loop_
_entity.id
_entity.type
_entity.pdbx_description
1 polymer ?
#
loop_
_entity_poly.entity_id
_entity_poly.type
_entity_poly.pdbx_seq_one_letter_code
_entity_poly.pdbx_strand_id
1 'polypeptide(L)'
;MENTSYFVSSKHKLSTFFSLIFRSPTSYHPLLASAVSRLIMQDQGNHLIVGQDENTVRQLIRMINSDNRRSVEQACSSLSNLAGDVYSEILIKCDILQPIETILKSPAPEDPVSVLQVVVTLAYGSDTIARKMLTTGVMRSLEKLFAHKNPEVQRLALLAVGNLAFCRENRHILVTSNSLRELLMRLSATSEPRVNKAAARALAILGENESLRRAIRGREVPKQGIRILSLDGGGMKGLATVQILQEIEKGTGKRMHELFDLICGTSTGGIFASALGIKLMGADQLEEIYRNMGKVVFSEPVPKNNEGASWRNKLDRLYQNSSRSFRAVAKGSKHDAEKLEKLLQDMCADEDGDDLLIETAVKNIPKVSLVSTLASVTPAQPFVFRNYQYPVGTPEVPLATSESSGTTMPVSPATGAQVGCKRSAFVGSCKHLLWQAIRASCAAPYYLDDFSDGVYRWLDGALLANNPTIFSIREAQLLWPGTKIDCIVSIGSGSLPTKARKGGWRYLDAGQVLIESACSVDHAEEALRTLLPMHPEIHYFRFNPVDERCGMELDETDPTVWLNLEAATKDYIDKNSESFKNACNRLVLPFKNG
;
A
#
# COMPACT_ATOMS: atom_id res chain seq x y z
N MET A 1 -12.38 38.27 23.90
CA MET A 1 -11.37 37.95 24.93
C MET A 1 -12.04 37.07 25.95
N GLU A 2 -11.76 35.77 25.93
CA GLU A 2 -11.48 34.94 27.10
C GLU A 2 -10.99 33.58 26.60
N ASN A 3 -9.75 33.28 26.96
CA ASN A 3 -8.96 32.13 26.54
C ASN A 3 -9.51 30.83 27.14
N THR A 4 -10.08 29.98 26.31
CA THR A 4 -10.26 28.55 26.61
C THR A 4 -9.04 27.77 26.15
N SER A 5 -7.92 27.93 26.84
CA SER A 5 -6.75 27.05 26.73
C SER A 5 -5.94 27.15 28.02
N TYR A 6 -6.30 26.35 29.03
CA TYR A 6 -5.48 26.26 30.24
C TYR A 6 -5.47 24.90 30.95
N PHE A 7 -6.25 23.89 30.53
CA PHE A 7 -6.44 22.69 31.36
C PHE A 7 -6.02 21.33 30.78
N VAL A 8 -5.25 21.28 29.69
CA VAL A 8 -4.58 20.03 29.26
C VAL A 8 -3.04 20.10 29.36
N SER A 9 -2.45 21.28 29.56
CA SER A 9 -0.97 21.45 29.58
C SER A 9 -0.29 21.16 30.92
N SER A 10 -1.01 20.77 31.98
CA SER A 10 -0.48 20.74 33.35
C SER A 10 0.28 19.47 33.76
N LYS A 11 0.54 18.50 32.86
CA LYS A 11 1.30 17.28 33.19
C LYS A 11 2.65 17.11 32.48
N HIS A 12 3.01 18.00 31.55
CA HIS A 12 4.29 17.88 30.83
C HIS A 12 5.37 18.79 31.42
N LYS A 13 6.57 18.25 31.66
CA LYS A 13 7.68 18.96 32.35
C LYS A 13 8.11 20.27 31.68
N LEU A 14 7.82 20.43 30.39
CA LEU A 14 8.25 21.59 29.57
C LEU A 14 7.13 22.59 29.24
N SER A 15 5.89 22.40 29.68
CA SER A 15 4.78 23.30 29.30
C SER A 15 5.00 24.75 29.78
N THR A 16 5.56 24.93 30.98
CA THR A 16 5.93 26.24 31.51
C THR A 16 7.03 26.90 30.68
N PHE A 17 8.00 26.13 30.18
CA PHE A 17 9.08 26.63 29.33
C PHE A 17 8.57 27.10 27.97
N PHE A 18 7.69 26.34 27.33
CA PHE A 18 7.05 26.75 26.07
C PHE A 18 6.24 28.02 26.25
N SER A 19 5.41 28.11 27.30
CA SER A 19 4.63 29.33 27.58
C SER A 19 5.47 30.58 27.86
N LEU A 20 6.75 30.43 28.27
CA LEU A 20 7.67 31.54 28.50
C LEU A 20 8.38 31.99 27.21
N ILE A 21 8.76 31.06 26.33
CA ILE A 21 9.45 31.38 25.07
C ILE A 21 8.51 32.01 24.05
N PHE A 22 7.28 31.53 23.96
CA PHE A 22 6.33 31.95 22.92
C PHE A 22 5.47 33.16 23.32
N ARG A 23 5.86 33.88 24.37
CA ARG A 23 5.04 34.93 25.01
C ARG A 23 5.08 36.30 24.31
N SER A 24 5.96 36.55 23.32
CA SER A 24 5.99 37.84 22.61
C SER A 24 6.74 37.78 21.25
N PRO A 25 6.41 38.65 20.26
CA PRO A 25 6.84 38.53 18.87
C PRO A 25 8.27 39.02 18.54
N THR A 26 9.11 39.33 19.52
CA THR A 26 10.18 40.32 19.33
C THR A 26 11.63 39.78 19.35
N SER A 27 11.88 38.48 19.54
CA SER A 27 13.25 37.95 19.46
C SER A 27 13.35 36.68 18.62
N TYR A 28 13.49 36.88 17.31
CA TYR A 28 13.81 35.84 16.33
C TYR A 28 15.26 35.36 16.51
N HIS A 29 15.52 34.53 17.52
CA HIS A 29 16.87 33.99 17.72
C HIS A 29 17.01 32.62 17.03
N PRO A 30 18.01 32.41 16.15
CA PRO A 30 18.27 31.12 15.50
C PRO A 30 18.43 29.95 16.49
N LEU A 31 18.95 30.25 17.69
CA LEU A 31 19.07 29.28 18.78
C LEU A 31 17.71 28.79 19.30
N LEU A 32 16.67 29.65 19.31
CA LEU A 32 15.32 29.26 19.75
C LEU A 32 14.70 28.30 18.73
N ALA A 33 14.79 28.57 17.43
CA ALA A 33 14.35 27.59 16.42
C ALA A 33 15.13 26.27 16.49
N SER A 34 16.44 26.34 16.72
CA SER A 34 17.27 25.14 16.89
C SER A 34 16.87 24.33 18.12
N ALA A 35 16.51 24.99 19.22
CA ALA A 35 16.02 24.33 20.42
C ALA A 35 14.64 23.70 20.19
N VAL A 36 13.69 24.44 19.61
CA VAL A 36 12.32 23.96 19.34
C VAL A 36 12.36 22.76 18.39
N SER A 37 13.13 22.86 17.31
CA SER A 37 13.27 21.77 16.35
C SER A 37 13.89 20.52 16.98
N ARG A 38 14.92 20.67 17.81
CA ARG A 38 15.48 19.53 18.56
C ARG A 38 14.48 18.91 19.52
N LEU A 39 13.68 19.72 20.21
CA LEU A 39 12.63 19.23 21.11
C LEU A 39 11.54 18.47 20.35
N ILE A 40 11.13 18.94 19.18
CA ILE A 40 10.19 18.24 18.29
C ILE A 40 10.79 16.91 17.80
N MET A 41 12.07 16.90 17.45
CA MET A 41 12.74 15.71 16.88
C MET A 41 13.09 14.63 17.92
N GLN A 42 13.23 14.97 19.20
CA GLN A 42 13.73 14.04 20.22
C GLN A 42 12.65 13.26 20.98
N ASP A 43 11.42 13.80 21.09
CA ASP A 43 10.37 13.19 21.93
C ASP A 43 8.98 13.38 21.33
N GLN A 44 8.25 12.28 21.17
CA GLN A 44 6.90 12.24 20.63
C GLN A 44 5.87 12.94 21.53
N GLY A 45 6.11 13.00 22.85
CA GLY A 45 5.29 13.78 23.79
C GLY A 45 5.44 15.29 23.62
N ASN A 46 6.66 15.75 23.29
CA ASN A 46 6.91 17.16 22.96
C ASN A 46 6.29 17.54 21.62
N HIS A 47 6.36 16.64 20.64
CA HIS A 47 5.76 16.81 19.32
C HIS A 47 4.25 17.12 19.41
N LEU A 48 3.52 16.35 20.24
CA LEU A 48 2.09 16.55 20.50
C LEU A 48 1.76 17.93 21.07
N ILE A 49 2.54 18.40 22.04
CA ILE A 49 2.29 19.67 22.72
C ILE A 49 2.62 20.85 21.80
N VAL A 50 3.75 20.78 21.12
CA VAL A 50 4.21 21.84 20.21
C VAL A 50 3.29 21.96 19.00
N GLY A 51 2.83 20.83 18.44
CA GLY A 51 1.87 20.84 17.33
C GLY A 51 0.49 21.38 17.72
N GLN A 52 0.11 21.31 19.00
CA GLN A 52 -1.16 21.84 19.52
C GLN A 52 -1.10 23.33 19.92
N ASP A 53 0.09 23.92 20.06
CA ASP A 53 0.24 25.33 20.44
C ASP A 53 0.31 26.26 19.22
N GLU A 54 -0.76 27.02 19.00
CA GLU A 54 -0.88 27.96 17.89
C GLU A 54 0.23 29.03 17.88
N ASN A 55 0.70 29.48 19.04
CA ASN A 55 1.73 30.51 19.11
C ASN A 55 3.08 29.99 18.61
N THR A 56 3.43 28.77 19.02
CA THR A 56 4.64 28.09 18.53
C THR A 56 4.59 27.91 17.01
N VAL A 57 3.48 27.39 16.48
CA VAL A 57 3.32 27.15 15.05
C VAL A 57 3.38 28.46 14.25
N ARG A 58 2.71 29.53 14.71
CA ARG A 58 2.80 30.86 14.09
C ARG A 58 4.22 31.41 14.10
N GLN A 59 4.98 31.17 15.17
CA GLN A 59 6.37 31.59 15.24
C GLN A 59 7.22 30.84 14.21
N LEU A 60 7.09 29.52 14.12
CA LEU A 60 7.80 28.72 13.11
C LEU A 60 7.47 29.19 11.69
N ILE A 61 6.20 29.44 11.39
CA ILE A 61 5.74 29.95 10.09
C ILE A 61 6.36 31.32 9.77
N ARG A 62 6.42 32.23 10.75
CA ARG A 62 7.08 33.54 10.56
C ARG A 62 8.58 33.41 10.31
N MET A 63 9.23 32.42 10.92
CA MET A 63 10.67 32.20 10.76
C MET A 63 11.06 31.72 9.36
N ILE A 64 10.12 31.20 8.55
CA ILE A 64 10.38 30.89 7.14
C ILE A 64 10.74 32.17 6.35
N ASN A 65 10.22 33.33 6.75
CA ASN A 65 10.49 34.62 6.11
C ASN A 65 11.71 35.36 6.69
N SER A 66 12.54 34.72 7.52
CA SER A 66 13.69 35.40 8.13
C SER A 66 14.88 35.47 7.17
N ASP A 67 15.68 36.54 7.25
CA ASP A 67 16.91 36.72 6.45
C ASP A 67 18.04 35.73 6.82
N ASN A 68 17.87 34.94 7.89
CA ASN A 68 18.87 33.96 8.32
C ASN A 68 18.53 32.57 7.80
N ARG A 69 19.33 32.09 6.84
CA ARG A 69 19.22 30.76 6.25
C ARG A 69 19.07 29.62 7.29
N ARG A 70 19.86 29.62 8.38
CA ARG A 70 19.76 28.56 9.40
C ARG A 70 18.42 28.58 10.14
N SER A 71 17.84 29.75 10.35
CA SER A 71 16.51 29.88 10.96
C SER A 71 15.43 29.34 10.03
N VAL A 72 15.54 29.60 8.72
CA VAL A 72 14.62 29.08 7.70
C VAL A 72 14.72 27.56 7.61
N GLU A 73 15.92 27.01 7.48
CA GLU A 73 16.18 25.55 7.42
C GLU A 73 15.56 24.83 8.63
N GLN A 74 15.80 25.35 9.83
CA GLN A 74 15.32 24.73 11.07
C GLN A 74 13.81 24.86 11.27
N ALA A 75 13.22 26.00 10.87
CA ALA A 75 11.78 26.19 10.88
C ALA A 75 11.09 25.24 9.89
N CYS A 76 11.65 25.11 8.68
CA CYS A 76 11.16 24.20 7.64
C CYS A 76 11.22 22.73 8.08
N SER A 77 12.32 22.31 8.71
CA SER A 77 12.45 20.98 9.29
C SER A 77 11.38 20.70 10.36
N SER A 78 11.17 21.66 11.26
CA SER A 78 10.15 21.56 12.33
C SER A 78 8.73 21.45 11.76
N LEU A 79 8.40 22.29 10.78
CA LEU A 79 7.08 22.27 10.13
C LEU A 79 6.85 21.00 9.31
N SER A 80 7.90 20.48 8.67
CA SER A 80 7.84 19.19 7.97
C SER A 80 7.52 18.05 8.95
N ASN A 81 8.09 18.07 10.16
CA ASN A 81 7.74 17.07 11.19
C ASN A 81 6.30 17.22 11.70
N LEU A 82 5.72 18.42 11.63
CA LEU A 82 4.32 18.68 12.02
C LEU A 82 3.32 18.42 10.89
N ALA A 83 3.78 18.07 9.68
CA ALA A 83 2.96 18.02 8.46
C ALA A 83 1.93 16.87 8.39
N GLY A 84 1.72 16.09 9.46
CA GLY A 84 0.73 15.03 9.50
C GLY A 84 -0.71 15.53 9.64
N ASP A 85 -1.69 14.67 9.28
CA ASP A 85 -3.12 15.01 9.31
C ASP A 85 -3.62 15.56 10.65
N VAL A 86 -3.05 15.09 11.76
CA VAL A 86 -3.41 15.52 13.13
C VAL A 86 -3.28 17.03 13.35
N TYR A 87 -2.32 17.69 12.71
CA TYR A 87 -2.05 19.12 12.90
C TYR A 87 -2.50 19.98 11.72
N SER A 88 -3.16 19.37 10.74
CA SER A 88 -3.53 20.03 9.49
C SER A 88 -4.43 21.25 9.72
N GLU A 89 -5.37 21.16 10.65
CA GLU A 89 -6.26 22.27 11.04
C GLU A 89 -5.49 23.46 11.63
N ILE A 90 -4.55 23.20 12.54
CA ILE A 90 -3.76 24.24 13.20
C ILE A 90 -2.83 24.91 12.19
N LEU A 91 -2.18 24.14 11.32
CA LEU A 91 -1.31 24.67 10.27
C LEU A 91 -2.08 25.58 9.30
N ILE A 92 -3.28 25.16 8.91
CA ILE A 92 -4.19 25.97 8.08
C ILE A 92 -4.62 27.23 8.83
N LYS A 93 -5.02 27.12 10.10
CA LYS A 93 -5.46 28.26 10.94
C LYS A 93 -4.35 29.27 11.18
N CYS A 94 -3.09 28.83 11.13
CA CYS A 94 -1.92 29.69 11.26
C CYS A 94 -1.39 30.24 9.91
N ASP A 95 -2.15 30.08 8.82
CA ASP A 95 -1.86 30.61 7.49
C ASP A 95 -0.51 30.16 6.88
N ILE A 96 -0.12 28.89 7.07
CA ILE A 96 1.14 28.35 6.54
C ILE A 96 1.31 28.52 5.02
N LEU A 97 0.20 28.61 4.28
CA LEU A 97 0.21 28.69 2.81
C LEU A 97 0.70 30.05 2.29
N GLN A 98 0.45 31.15 3.01
CA GLN A 98 0.80 32.50 2.55
C GLN A 98 2.31 32.73 2.46
N PRO A 99 3.12 32.39 3.49
CA PRO A 99 4.58 32.50 3.41
C PRO A 99 5.19 31.62 2.33
N ILE A 100 4.72 30.37 2.20
CA ILE A 100 5.17 29.44 1.15
C ILE A 100 4.91 30.02 -0.23
N GLU A 101 3.70 30.52 -0.49
CA GLU A 101 3.34 31.11 -1.77
C GLU A 101 4.16 32.38 -2.07
N THR A 102 4.44 33.20 -1.05
CA THR A 102 5.26 34.41 -1.18
C THR A 102 6.68 34.07 -1.60
N ILE A 103 7.31 33.09 -0.95
CA ILE A 103 8.69 32.70 -1.25
C ILE A 103 8.78 32.02 -2.62
N LEU A 104 7.84 31.13 -2.97
CA LEU A 104 7.81 30.48 -4.28
C LEU A 104 7.56 31.46 -5.44
N LYS A 105 6.86 32.58 -5.20
CA LYS A 105 6.65 33.63 -6.21
C LYS A 105 7.86 34.55 -6.39
N SER A 106 8.80 34.57 -5.44
CA SER A 106 10.02 35.38 -5.55
C SER A 106 10.83 34.98 -6.79
N PRO A 107 11.37 35.94 -7.56
CA PRO A 107 12.14 35.64 -8.78
C PRO A 107 13.45 34.87 -8.51
N ALA A 108 13.97 34.93 -7.28
CA ALA A 108 15.12 34.16 -6.82
C ALA A 108 14.96 33.86 -5.31
N PRO A 109 14.30 32.76 -4.92
CA PRO A 109 14.24 32.36 -3.51
C PRO A 109 15.66 32.12 -2.99
N GLU A 110 16.00 32.68 -1.82
CA GLU A 110 17.33 32.53 -1.22
C GLU A 110 17.60 31.08 -0.78
N ASP A 111 16.56 30.36 -0.33
CA ASP A 111 16.62 28.94 0.01
C ASP A 111 15.37 28.17 -0.50
N PRO A 112 15.31 27.85 -1.81
CA PRO A 112 14.19 27.09 -2.37
C PRO A 112 14.12 25.66 -1.84
N VAL A 113 15.24 25.10 -1.40
CA VAL A 113 15.33 23.69 -1.00
C VAL A 113 14.52 23.46 0.27
N SER A 114 14.75 24.26 1.31
CA SER A 114 14.03 24.13 2.58
C SER A 114 12.52 24.34 2.44
N VAL A 115 12.13 25.35 1.66
CA VAL A 115 10.70 25.65 1.43
C VAL A 115 10.03 24.56 0.60
N LEU A 116 10.68 24.07 -0.46
CA LEU A 116 10.13 22.96 -1.24
C LEU A 116 10.01 21.68 -0.41
N GLN A 117 10.93 21.41 0.52
CA GLN A 117 10.83 20.27 1.43
C GLN A 117 9.56 20.35 2.31
N VAL A 118 9.22 21.54 2.78
CA VAL A 118 7.95 21.77 3.51
C VAL A 118 6.74 21.50 2.62
N VAL A 119 6.76 22.00 1.38
CA VAL A 119 5.69 21.76 0.39
C VAL A 119 5.52 20.27 0.12
N VAL A 120 6.61 19.55 -0.13
CA VAL A 120 6.63 18.10 -0.38
C VAL A 120 5.99 17.35 0.78
N THR A 121 6.37 17.68 2.01
CA THR A 121 5.87 16.99 3.21
C THR A 121 4.40 17.34 3.50
N LEU A 122 4.03 18.62 3.43
CA LEU A 122 2.64 19.06 3.65
C LEU A 122 1.67 18.54 2.58
N ALA A 123 2.09 18.53 1.32
CA ALA A 123 1.28 18.00 0.22
C ALA A 123 1.06 16.48 0.36
N TYR A 124 2.01 15.76 0.94
CA TYR A 124 1.86 14.34 1.22
C TYR A 124 1.05 14.06 2.48
N GLY A 125 1.26 14.85 3.53
CA GLY A 125 0.74 14.56 4.87
C GLY A 125 -0.72 14.91 5.09
N SER A 126 -1.32 15.78 4.27
CA SER A 126 -2.76 16.08 4.36
C SER A 126 -3.39 16.51 3.04
N ASP A 127 -4.44 15.79 2.62
CA ASP A 127 -5.21 16.09 1.41
C ASP A 127 -5.90 17.46 1.51
N THR A 128 -6.32 17.87 2.71
CA THR A 128 -6.94 19.19 2.94
C THR A 128 -5.95 20.33 2.68
N ILE A 129 -4.71 20.18 3.13
CA ILE A 129 -3.65 21.16 2.87
C ILE A 129 -3.28 21.15 1.39
N ALA A 130 -3.06 19.96 0.82
CA ALA A 130 -2.72 19.80 -0.59
C ALA A 130 -3.75 20.50 -1.49
N ARG A 131 -5.05 20.30 -1.24
CA ARG A 131 -6.14 20.94 -1.97
C ARG A 131 -6.10 22.46 -1.90
N LYS A 132 -5.83 23.03 -0.73
CA LYS A 132 -5.74 24.49 -0.55
C LYS A 132 -4.44 25.07 -1.13
N MET A 133 -3.38 24.28 -1.16
CA MET A 133 -2.05 24.70 -1.62
C MET A 133 -1.94 24.80 -3.15
N LEU A 134 -2.71 24.01 -3.90
CA LEU A 134 -2.69 24.05 -5.36
C LEU A 134 -3.41 25.29 -5.91
N THR A 135 -2.72 26.44 -5.89
CA THR A 135 -3.16 27.66 -6.57
C THR A 135 -2.50 27.79 -7.94
N THR A 136 -3.10 28.57 -8.83
CA THR A 136 -2.50 28.88 -10.15
C THR A 136 -1.15 29.59 -10.02
N GLY A 137 -0.95 30.36 -8.95
CA GLY A 137 0.32 31.02 -8.64
C GLY A 137 1.41 30.02 -8.26
N VAL A 138 1.12 29.14 -7.30
CA VAL A 138 2.05 28.09 -6.84
C VAL A 138 2.42 27.16 -8.00
N MET A 139 1.45 26.75 -8.81
CA MET A 139 1.71 25.86 -9.95
C MET A 139 2.68 26.51 -10.97
N ARG A 140 2.45 27.77 -11.36
CA ARG A 140 3.37 28.49 -12.27
C ARG A 140 4.77 28.63 -11.69
N SER A 141 4.89 28.83 -10.38
CA SER A 141 6.18 28.87 -9.71
C SER A 141 6.88 27.51 -9.76
N LEU A 142 6.17 26.42 -9.48
CA LEU A 142 6.72 25.06 -9.56
C LEU A 142 7.18 24.71 -10.99
N GLU A 143 6.40 25.07 -12.02
CA GLU A 143 6.78 24.85 -13.42
C GLU A 143 8.06 25.61 -13.81
N LYS A 144 8.25 26.84 -13.30
CA LYS A 144 9.51 27.58 -13.51
C LYS A 144 10.70 26.88 -12.86
N LEU A 145 10.51 26.27 -11.70
CA LEU A 145 11.56 25.57 -10.96
C LEU A 145 12.02 24.27 -11.64
N PHE A 146 11.23 23.71 -12.57
CA PHE A 146 11.67 22.60 -13.41
C PHE A 146 12.86 22.94 -14.32
N ALA A 147 13.05 24.22 -14.66
CA ALA A 147 14.18 24.69 -15.46
C ALA A 147 15.32 25.26 -14.60
N HIS A 148 15.29 25.07 -13.27
CA HIS A 148 16.29 25.60 -12.36
C HIS A 148 17.67 24.95 -12.57
N LYS A 149 18.77 25.67 -12.32
CA LYS A 149 20.14 25.16 -12.54
C LYS A 149 20.53 24.02 -11.59
N ASN A 150 19.97 24.02 -10.37
CA ASN A 150 20.24 23.01 -9.35
C ASN A 150 19.29 21.80 -9.53
N PRO A 151 19.80 20.58 -9.77
CA PRO A 151 18.98 19.38 -9.93
C PRO A 151 18.17 19.03 -8.67
N GLU A 152 18.63 19.40 -7.48
CA GLU A 152 17.90 19.13 -6.24
C GLU A 152 16.62 19.98 -6.15
N VAL A 153 16.66 21.22 -6.63
CA VAL A 153 15.47 22.09 -6.72
C VAL A 153 14.48 21.53 -7.72
N GLN A 154 14.96 21.03 -8.87
CA GLN A 154 14.10 20.37 -9.87
C GLN A 154 13.43 19.13 -9.26
N ARG A 155 14.20 18.27 -8.59
CA ARG A 155 13.74 17.06 -7.93
C ARG A 155 12.63 17.37 -6.91
N LEU A 156 12.88 18.32 -6.00
CA LEU A 156 11.90 18.69 -4.97
C LEU A 156 10.64 19.35 -5.55
N ALA A 157 10.77 20.16 -6.61
CA ALA A 157 9.61 20.73 -7.31
C ALA A 157 8.76 19.64 -7.97
N LEU A 158 9.38 18.62 -8.57
CA LEU A 158 8.70 17.48 -9.16
C LEU A 158 8.01 16.62 -8.10
N LEU A 159 8.68 16.37 -6.97
CA LEU A 159 8.09 15.68 -5.82
C LEU A 159 6.89 16.45 -5.23
N ALA A 160 6.97 17.78 -5.17
CA ALA A 160 5.87 18.62 -4.71
C ALA A 160 4.64 18.47 -5.61
N VAL A 161 4.81 18.56 -6.94
CA VAL A 161 3.71 18.36 -7.89
C VAL A 161 3.15 16.93 -7.81
N GLY A 162 4.02 15.92 -7.72
CA GLY A 162 3.60 14.53 -7.54
C GLY A 162 2.80 14.33 -6.25
N ASN A 163 3.24 14.90 -5.13
CA ASN A 163 2.56 14.74 -3.84
C ASN A 163 1.22 15.51 -3.81
N LEU A 164 1.16 16.71 -4.39
CA LEU A 164 -0.09 17.45 -4.56
C LEU A 164 -1.11 16.65 -5.37
N ALA A 165 -0.67 15.81 -6.30
CA ALA A 165 -1.51 14.95 -7.12
C ALA A 165 -2.03 13.69 -6.39
N PHE A 166 -1.61 13.38 -5.16
CA PHE A 166 -2.27 12.34 -4.36
C PHE A 166 -3.69 12.76 -3.96
N CYS A 167 -3.91 14.05 -3.70
CA CYS A 167 -5.25 14.60 -3.53
C CYS A 167 -6.01 14.48 -4.87
N ARG A 168 -7.19 13.87 -4.82
CA ARG A 168 -7.99 13.55 -6.02
C ARG A 168 -8.40 14.79 -6.80
N GLU A 169 -8.86 15.83 -6.12
CA GLU A 169 -9.31 17.10 -6.70
C GLU A 169 -8.16 17.77 -7.45
N ASN A 170 -6.99 17.82 -6.81
CA ASN A 170 -5.77 18.36 -7.41
C ASN A 170 -5.34 17.58 -8.64
N ARG A 171 -5.37 16.24 -8.56
CA ARG A 171 -5.03 15.37 -9.68
C ARG A 171 -5.90 15.67 -10.89
N HIS A 172 -7.21 15.84 -10.72
CA HIS A 172 -8.12 16.19 -11.80
C HIS A 172 -7.74 17.51 -12.48
N ILE A 173 -7.30 18.51 -11.71
CA ILE A 173 -6.82 19.80 -12.26
C ILE A 173 -5.50 19.61 -13.01
N LEU A 174 -4.51 18.99 -12.37
CA LEU A 174 -3.15 18.84 -12.91
C LEU A 174 -3.13 18.04 -14.22
N VAL A 175 -3.93 16.99 -14.30
CA VAL A 175 -4.02 16.12 -15.47
C VAL A 175 -4.56 16.83 -16.72
N THR A 176 -5.41 17.84 -16.55
CA THR A 176 -5.95 18.64 -17.67
C THR A 176 -4.88 19.54 -18.31
N SER A 177 -3.75 19.76 -17.63
CA SER A 177 -2.65 20.58 -18.14
C SER A 177 -1.77 19.77 -19.12
N ASN A 178 -1.94 20.02 -20.42
CA ASN A 178 -1.07 19.43 -21.45
C ASN A 178 0.38 19.92 -21.33
N SER A 179 0.59 21.19 -20.97
CA SER A 179 1.94 21.74 -20.78
C SER A 179 2.69 21.00 -19.67
N LEU A 180 2.03 20.71 -18.54
CA LEU A 180 2.64 19.95 -17.46
C LEU A 180 3.06 18.55 -17.92
N ARG A 181 2.16 17.85 -18.63
CA ARG A 181 2.40 16.50 -19.14
C ARG A 181 3.64 16.46 -20.07
N GLU A 182 3.73 17.40 -21.00
CA GLU A 182 4.88 17.52 -21.92
C GLU A 182 6.20 17.82 -21.17
N LEU A 183 6.15 18.72 -20.18
CA LEU A 183 7.31 19.03 -19.33
C LEU A 183 7.78 17.80 -18.56
N LEU A 184 6.86 17.05 -17.93
CA LEU A 184 7.18 15.83 -17.19
C LEU A 184 7.75 14.74 -18.10
N MET A 185 7.17 14.55 -19.28
CA MET A 185 7.69 13.63 -20.31
C MET A 185 9.14 13.97 -20.69
N ARG A 186 9.43 15.25 -20.95
CA ARG A 186 10.80 15.68 -21.26
C ARG A 186 11.76 15.46 -20.09
N LEU A 187 11.34 15.79 -18.87
CA LEU A 187 12.18 15.64 -17.67
C LEU A 187 12.47 14.17 -17.35
N SER A 188 11.50 13.29 -17.58
CA SER A 188 11.65 11.83 -17.48
C SER A 188 12.55 11.20 -18.54
N ALA A 189 13.08 11.99 -19.48
CA ALA A 189 14.09 11.57 -20.45
C ALA A 189 15.46 12.24 -20.22
N THR A 190 15.61 13.02 -19.13
CA THR A 190 16.86 13.72 -18.80
C THR A 190 17.92 12.73 -18.30
N SER A 191 19.20 13.07 -18.48
CA SER A 191 20.35 12.28 -18.02
C SER A 191 20.52 12.25 -16.50
N GLU A 192 19.96 13.22 -15.76
CA GLU A 192 20.04 13.29 -14.30
C GLU A 192 19.06 12.28 -13.66
N PRO A 193 19.56 11.19 -13.04
CA PRO A 193 18.70 10.08 -12.60
C PRO A 193 17.66 10.50 -11.55
N ARG A 194 18.01 11.40 -10.63
CA ARG A 194 17.11 11.82 -9.54
C ARG A 194 15.92 12.64 -10.05
N VAL A 195 16.17 13.51 -11.02
CA VAL A 195 15.14 14.34 -11.67
C VAL A 195 14.27 13.48 -12.57
N ASN A 196 14.89 12.58 -13.34
CA ASN A 196 14.21 11.61 -14.17
C ASN A 196 13.20 10.76 -13.36
N LYS A 197 13.67 10.17 -12.26
CA LYS A 197 12.85 9.34 -11.35
C LYS A 197 11.71 10.14 -10.75
N ALA A 198 11.95 11.37 -10.29
CA ALA A 198 10.91 12.24 -9.72
C ALA A 198 9.84 12.63 -10.76
N ALA A 199 10.24 12.90 -12.01
CA ALA A 199 9.30 13.18 -13.10
C ALA A 199 8.46 11.95 -13.49
N ALA A 200 9.10 10.78 -13.59
CA ALA A 200 8.43 9.50 -13.83
C ALA A 200 7.42 9.18 -12.70
N ARG A 201 7.81 9.42 -11.44
CA ARG A 201 6.92 9.27 -10.27
C ARG A 201 5.71 10.20 -10.37
N ALA A 202 5.89 11.46 -10.76
CA ALA A 202 4.77 12.38 -10.96
C ALA A 202 3.81 11.89 -12.06
N LEU A 203 4.33 11.39 -13.19
CA LEU A 203 3.50 10.78 -14.24
C LEU A 203 2.73 9.55 -13.72
N ALA A 204 3.36 8.71 -12.90
CA ALA A 204 2.72 7.56 -12.28
C ALA A 204 1.53 7.97 -11.40
N ILE A 205 1.71 8.96 -10.52
CA ILE A 205 0.65 9.45 -9.61
C ILE A 205 -0.48 10.14 -10.37
N LEU A 206 -0.19 10.81 -11.48
CA LEU A 206 -1.20 11.43 -12.35
C LEU A 206 -2.04 10.40 -13.14
N GLY A 207 -1.66 9.12 -13.14
CA GLY A 207 -2.36 8.10 -13.92
C GLY A 207 -2.00 8.12 -15.41
N GLU A 208 -0.94 8.82 -15.79
CA GLU A 208 -0.43 8.95 -17.16
C GLU A 208 0.36 7.69 -17.58
N ASN A 209 -0.28 6.52 -17.48
CA ASN A 209 0.37 5.22 -17.61
C ASN A 209 1.07 5.00 -18.97
N GLU A 210 0.47 5.45 -20.07
CA GLU A 210 1.07 5.35 -21.41
C GLU A 210 2.28 6.27 -21.58
N SER A 211 2.17 7.51 -21.10
CA SER A 211 3.25 8.49 -21.09
C SER A 211 4.44 7.98 -20.27
N LEU A 212 4.16 7.51 -19.05
CA LEU A 212 5.17 6.89 -18.17
C LEU A 212 5.85 5.71 -18.84
N ARG A 213 5.07 4.79 -19.44
CA ARG A 213 5.62 3.61 -20.12
C ARG A 213 6.60 4.03 -21.22
N ARG A 214 6.26 5.02 -22.04
CA ARG A 214 7.16 5.53 -23.09
C ARG A 214 8.44 6.14 -22.48
N ALA A 215 8.31 6.90 -21.40
CA ALA A 215 9.44 7.53 -20.73
C ALA A 215 10.46 6.51 -20.20
N ILE A 216 9.99 5.46 -19.52
CA ILE A 216 10.86 4.42 -18.95
C ILE A 216 11.23 3.32 -19.96
N ARG A 217 10.87 3.48 -21.24
CA ARG A 217 11.00 2.46 -22.30
C ARG A 217 10.41 1.12 -21.87
N GLY A 218 9.27 1.20 -21.19
CA GLY A 218 8.62 0.04 -20.63
C GLY A 218 7.98 -0.84 -21.67
N ARG A 219 7.68 -2.08 -21.29
CA ARG A 219 7.07 -3.08 -22.16
C ARG A 219 5.77 -2.55 -22.79
N GLU A 220 5.66 -2.62 -24.11
CA GLU A 220 4.44 -2.24 -24.83
C GLU A 220 3.26 -3.12 -24.44
N VAL A 221 2.06 -2.52 -24.38
CA VAL A 221 0.83 -3.29 -24.19
C VAL A 221 0.64 -4.20 -25.40
N PRO A 222 0.48 -5.52 -25.18
CA PRO A 222 0.25 -6.46 -26.25
C PRO A 222 -0.94 -6.10 -27.14
N LYS A 223 -0.74 -6.05 -28.46
CA LYS A 223 -1.85 -5.95 -29.43
C LYS A 223 -2.84 -7.10 -29.32
N GLN A 224 -2.37 -8.28 -28.88
CA GLN A 224 -3.18 -9.48 -28.70
C GLN A 224 -4.06 -9.42 -27.43
N GLY A 225 -3.77 -8.51 -26.49
CA GLY A 225 -4.54 -8.30 -25.26
C GLY A 225 -3.74 -8.54 -23.98
N ILE A 226 -4.31 -8.07 -22.87
CA ILE A 226 -3.69 -8.09 -21.54
C ILE A 226 -3.62 -9.50 -20.97
N ARG A 227 -2.48 -9.86 -20.35
CA ARG A 227 -2.29 -11.12 -19.62
C ARG A 227 -2.30 -10.88 -18.12
N ILE A 228 -3.10 -11.67 -17.40
CA ILE A 228 -3.34 -11.50 -15.96
C ILE A 228 -2.92 -12.76 -15.20
N LEU A 229 -2.17 -12.58 -14.12
CA LEU A 229 -1.91 -13.61 -13.11
C LEU A 229 -2.69 -13.26 -11.83
N SER A 230 -3.49 -14.21 -11.34
CA SER A 230 -4.24 -14.07 -10.09
C SER A 230 -3.81 -15.16 -9.10
N LEU A 231 -3.43 -14.76 -7.89
CA LEU A 231 -2.89 -15.64 -6.87
C LEU A 231 -3.78 -15.61 -5.62
N ASP A 232 -4.34 -16.77 -5.27
CA ASP A 232 -5.22 -16.89 -4.11
C ASP A 232 -4.46 -16.77 -2.77
N GLY A 233 -5.19 -16.50 -1.70
CA GLY A 233 -4.70 -16.70 -0.34
C GLY A 233 -4.60 -18.17 0.06
N GLY A 234 -4.09 -18.44 1.26
CA GLY A 234 -3.98 -19.82 1.76
C GLY A 234 -2.98 -20.11 2.87
N GLY A 235 -2.30 -19.10 3.43
CA GLY A 235 -1.24 -19.34 4.42
C GLY A 235 -0.17 -20.27 3.83
N MET A 236 0.44 -21.12 4.67
CA MET A 236 1.52 -22.03 4.26
C MET A 236 1.15 -23.02 3.15
N LYS A 237 -0.14 -23.19 2.83
CA LYS A 237 -0.58 -23.91 1.63
C LYS A 237 -0.13 -23.26 0.32
N GLY A 238 0.35 -22.01 0.36
CA GLY A 238 0.97 -21.33 -0.77
C GLY A 238 2.17 -22.07 -1.37
N LEU A 239 2.77 -23.07 -0.68
CA LEU A 239 3.77 -23.96 -1.28
C LEU A 239 3.23 -24.68 -2.53
N ALA A 240 1.94 -25.04 -2.57
CA ALA A 240 1.31 -25.60 -3.77
C ALA A 240 1.31 -24.59 -4.93
N THR A 241 0.97 -23.33 -4.64
CA THR A 241 1.03 -22.22 -5.61
C THR A 241 2.44 -22.04 -6.16
N VAL A 242 3.48 -22.11 -5.31
CA VAL A 242 4.89 -22.00 -5.72
C VAL A 242 5.28 -23.11 -6.69
N GLN A 243 4.90 -24.36 -6.42
CA GLN A 243 5.20 -25.48 -7.33
C GLN A 243 4.52 -25.33 -8.70
N ILE A 244 3.27 -24.85 -8.73
CA ILE A 244 2.55 -24.57 -9.98
C ILE A 244 3.26 -23.45 -10.76
N LEU A 245 3.70 -22.40 -10.08
CA LEU A 245 4.47 -21.31 -10.69
C LEU A 245 5.79 -21.81 -11.28
N GLN A 246 6.53 -22.66 -10.55
CA GLN A 246 7.77 -23.26 -11.03
C GLN A 246 7.56 -24.08 -12.31
N GLU A 247 6.48 -24.84 -12.40
CA GLU A 247 6.17 -25.60 -13.62
C GLU A 247 5.84 -24.69 -14.81
N ILE A 248 5.17 -23.56 -14.57
CA ILE A 248 4.91 -22.55 -15.62
C ILE A 248 6.22 -21.85 -16.04
N GLU A 249 7.09 -21.44 -15.12
CA GLU A 249 8.41 -20.85 -15.48
C GLU A 249 9.25 -21.85 -16.27
N LYS A 250 9.27 -23.11 -15.86
CA LYS A 250 9.98 -24.18 -16.55
C LYS A 250 9.42 -24.46 -17.94
N GLY A 251 8.08 -24.49 -18.09
CA GLY A 251 7.42 -24.74 -19.37
C GLY A 251 7.52 -23.58 -20.35
N THR A 252 7.66 -22.34 -19.85
CA THR A 252 7.77 -21.13 -20.69
C THR A 252 9.20 -20.66 -20.91
N GLY A 253 10.13 -21.04 -20.03
CA GLY A 253 11.51 -20.55 -20.01
C GLY A 253 11.64 -19.07 -19.63
N LYS A 254 10.59 -18.46 -19.07
CA LYS A 254 10.53 -17.03 -18.73
C LYS A 254 10.05 -16.82 -17.30
N ARG A 255 10.44 -15.69 -16.72
CA ARG A 255 9.99 -15.28 -15.38
C ARG A 255 8.58 -14.73 -15.42
N MET A 256 7.86 -14.83 -14.31
CA MET A 256 6.46 -14.38 -14.21
C MET A 256 6.26 -12.92 -14.64
N HIS A 257 7.15 -12.01 -14.26
CA HIS A 257 7.08 -10.60 -14.65
C HIS A 257 7.22 -10.36 -16.17
N GLU A 258 7.82 -11.30 -16.90
CA GLU A 258 7.94 -11.25 -18.36
C GLU A 258 6.71 -11.83 -19.06
N LEU A 259 5.88 -12.61 -18.36
CA LEU A 259 4.72 -13.29 -18.94
C LEU A 259 3.43 -12.48 -18.80
N PHE A 260 3.29 -11.73 -17.70
CA PHE A 260 2.05 -11.07 -17.31
C PHE A 260 2.19 -9.54 -17.29
N ASP A 261 1.10 -8.84 -17.63
CA ASP A 261 1.01 -7.39 -17.58
C ASP A 261 0.44 -6.90 -16.24
N LEU A 262 -0.46 -7.71 -15.64
CA LEU A 262 -1.08 -7.49 -14.33
C LEU A 262 -0.93 -8.74 -13.46
N ILE A 263 -0.45 -8.55 -12.22
CA ILE A 263 -0.37 -9.59 -11.21
C ILE A 263 -1.18 -9.15 -10.00
N CYS A 264 -2.15 -9.96 -9.59
CA CYS A 264 -3.02 -9.69 -8.46
C CYS A 264 -2.92 -10.80 -7.42
N GLY A 265 -2.92 -10.43 -6.13
CA GLY A 265 -2.77 -11.39 -5.05
C GLY A 265 -3.58 -11.06 -3.79
N THR A 266 -4.04 -12.09 -3.09
CA THR A 266 -4.68 -11.96 -1.77
C THR A 266 -3.87 -12.74 -0.73
N SER A 267 -3.65 -12.15 0.45
CA SER A 267 -2.93 -12.79 1.56
C SER A 267 -1.54 -13.28 1.12
N THR A 268 -1.24 -14.56 1.30
CA THR A 268 -0.03 -15.21 0.75
C THR A 268 0.16 -14.96 -0.75
N GLY A 269 -0.92 -14.94 -1.55
CA GLY A 269 -0.86 -14.55 -2.95
C GLY A 269 -0.40 -13.10 -3.16
N GLY A 270 -0.65 -12.20 -2.21
CA GLY A 270 -0.13 -10.82 -2.20
C GLY A 270 1.38 -10.75 -1.93
N ILE A 271 1.91 -11.62 -1.06
CA ILE A 271 3.36 -11.80 -0.88
C ILE A 271 3.98 -12.24 -2.20
N PHE A 272 3.39 -13.25 -2.85
CA PHE A 272 3.89 -13.79 -4.12
C PHE A 272 3.78 -12.77 -5.26
N ALA A 273 2.68 -12.04 -5.37
CA ALA A 273 2.51 -10.98 -6.36
C ALA A 273 3.58 -9.90 -6.23
N SER A 274 3.93 -9.53 -4.99
CA SER A 274 4.99 -8.57 -4.70
C SER A 274 6.38 -9.12 -5.02
N ALA A 275 6.66 -10.36 -4.62
CA ALA A 275 7.94 -11.02 -4.89
C ALA A 275 8.21 -11.20 -6.38
N LEU A 276 7.23 -11.75 -7.12
CA LEU A 276 7.35 -12.07 -8.55
C LEU A 276 7.25 -10.82 -9.43
N GLY A 277 6.35 -9.90 -9.08
CA GLY A 277 6.03 -8.74 -9.91
C GLY A 277 6.84 -7.49 -9.60
N ILE A 278 7.11 -7.19 -8.33
CA ILE A 278 7.83 -5.97 -7.92
C ILE A 278 9.31 -6.25 -7.69
N LYS A 279 9.63 -7.31 -6.95
CA LYS A 279 11.02 -7.70 -6.65
C LYS A 279 11.64 -8.62 -7.73
N LEU A 280 10.87 -8.96 -8.77
CA LEU A 280 11.31 -9.74 -9.94
C LEU A 280 11.97 -11.07 -9.59
N MET A 281 11.58 -11.67 -8.45
CA MET A 281 12.12 -12.93 -7.98
C MET A 281 11.67 -14.10 -8.87
N GLY A 282 12.51 -15.12 -8.98
CA GLY A 282 12.16 -16.39 -9.59
C GLY A 282 11.30 -17.25 -8.67
N ALA A 283 10.52 -18.18 -9.24
CA ALA A 283 9.70 -19.09 -8.45
C ALA A 283 10.54 -20.06 -7.58
N ASP A 284 11.79 -20.31 -7.96
CA ASP A 284 12.80 -21.04 -7.19
C ASP A 284 13.21 -20.29 -5.91
N GLN A 285 13.55 -19.01 -6.04
CA GLN A 285 13.93 -18.15 -4.91
C GLN A 285 12.75 -17.92 -3.96
N LEU A 286 11.55 -17.79 -4.52
CA LEU A 286 10.32 -17.59 -3.77
C LEU A 286 10.06 -18.74 -2.78
N GLU A 287 10.34 -19.98 -3.16
CA GLU A 287 10.13 -21.14 -2.29
C GLU A 287 11.02 -21.08 -1.03
N GLU A 288 12.30 -20.80 -1.22
CA GLU A 288 13.27 -20.74 -0.11
C GLU A 288 12.89 -19.63 0.89
N ILE A 289 12.59 -18.44 0.36
CA ILE A 289 12.16 -17.30 1.18
C ILE A 289 10.85 -17.62 1.89
N TYR A 290 9.91 -18.27 1.22
CA TYR A 290 8.61 -18.58 1.81
C TYR A 290 8.69 -19.64 2.92
N ARG A 291 9.54 -20.66 2.76
CA ARG A 291 9.80 -21.66 3.82
C ARG A 291 10.50 -21.04 5.02
N ASN A 292 11.44 -20.12 4.80
CA ASN A 292 12.08 -19.36 5.88
C ASN A 292 11.08 -18.41 6.56
N MET A 293 10.24 -17.77 5.74
CA MET A 293 8.92 -17.17 6.02
C MET A 293 8.17 -17.89 7.15
N GLY A 294 7.64 -19.05 6.78
CA GLY A 294 6.82 -19.89 7.64
C GLY A 294 7.53 -20.26 8.94
N LYS A 295 8.82 -20.59 8.87
CA LYS A 295 9.62 -20.84 10.07
C LYS A 295 9.67 -19.61 10.97
N VAL A 296 10.09 -18.43 10.51
CA VAL A 296 10.26 -17.27 11.40
C VAL A 296 8.95 -16.78 11.99
N VAL A 297 7.89 -16.76 11.19
CA VAL A 297 6.58 -16.20 11.57
C VAL A 297 5.79 -17.16 12.46
N PHE A 298 5.81 -18.46 12.15
CA PHE A 298 4.99 -19.47 12.84
C PHE A 298 5.79 -20.40 13.78
N SER A 299 7.12 -20.24 13.90
CA SER A 299 7.92 -21.00 14.88
C SER A 299 7.52 -20.72 16.32
N GLU A 300 7.56 -21.77 17.11
CA GLU A 300 7.49 -21.69 18.57
C GLU A 300 8.65 -20.85 19.12
N PRO A 301 8.41 -19.99 20.13
CA PRO A 301 9.51 -19.42 20.90
C PRO A 301 10.26 -20.58 21.58
N VAL A 302 11.48 -20.85 21.12
CA VAL A 302 12.35 -21.89 21.70
C VAL A 302 12.57 -21.56 23.18
N PRO A 303 12.23 -22.45 24.12
CA PRO A 303 12.55 -22.24 25.52
C PRO A 303 14.08 -22.26 25.67
N LYS A 304 14.66 -21.19 26.22
CA LYS A 304 16.08 -21.18 26.60
C LYS A 304 16.30 -22.26 27.66
N ASN A 305 17.01 -23.33 27.31
CA ASN A 305 17.44 -24.35 28.25
C ASN A 305 18.49 -23.76 29.20
N ASN A 306 18.07 -23.40 30.42
CA ASN A 306 18.97 -23.38 31.56
C ASN A 306 18.86 -24.73 32.27
N GLU A 307 19.96 -25.47 32.34
CA GLU A 307 20.09 -26.71 33.10
C GLU A 307 19.84 -26.43 34.59
N GLY A 308 18.70 -26.88 35.10
CA GLY A 308 18.26 -26.67 36.48
C GLY A 308 16.74 -26.79 36.61
N ALA A 309 16.18 -27.97 36.34
CA ALA A 309 14.74 -28.17 36.24
C ALA A 309 14.03 -28.16 37.60
N SER A 310 13.33 -27.05 37.90
CA SER A 310 12.34 -26.96 38.98
C SER A 310 10.93 -27.26 38.45
N TRP A 311 10.06 -27.85 39.27
CA TRP A 311 8.64 -28.15 38.99
C TRP A 311 7.85 -26.93 38.45
N ARG A 312 8.28 -25.71 38.79
CA ARG A 312 7.76 -24.45 38.24
C ARG A 312 7.97 -24.33 36.72
N ASN A 313 9.05 -24.85 36.16
CA ASN A 313 9.29 -24.84 34.71
C ASN A 313 8.39 -25.86 33.97
N LYS A 314 7.90 -26.91 34.65
CA LYS A 314 6.87 -27.80 34.09
C LYS A 314 5.48 -27.14 34.10
N LEU A 315 5.18 -26.34 35.12
CA LEU A 315 3.97 -25.53 35.20
C LEU A 315 4.01 -24.37 34.17
N ASP A 316 5.16 -23.72 34.02
CA ASP A 316 5.39 -22.71 32.97
C ASP A 316 5.36 -23.33 31.57
N ARG A 317 5.80 -24.57 31.38
CA ARG A 317 5.60 -25.33 30.12
C ARG A 317 4.12 -25.60 29.82
N LEU A 318 3.31 -25.89 30.84
CA LEU A 318 1.86 -26.01 30.68
C LEU A 318 1.20 -24.64 30.43
N TYR A 319 1.74 -23.56 31.01
CA TYR A 319 1.32 -22.17 30.76
C TYR A 319 1.72 -21.64 29.37
N GLN A 320 2.87 -22.07 28.84
CA GLN A 320 3.35 -21.73 27.50
C GLN A 320 2.68 -22.58 26.41
N ASN A 321 2.42 -23.87 26.65
CA ASN A 321 1.60 -24.67 25.73
C ASN A 321 0.13 -24.19 25.69
N SER A 322 -0.34 -23.58 26.78
CA SER A 322 -1.63 -22.89 26.80
C SER A 322 -1.57 -21.43 26.32
N SER A 323 -0.39 -20.89 25.97
CA SER A 323 -0.27 -19.50 25.54
C SER A 323 -0.79 -19.23 24.13
N ARG A 324 -0.96 -20.26 23.27
CA ARG A 324 -1.64 -20.09 21.97
C ARG A 324 -3.13 -19.82 22.17
N SER A 325 -3.78 -20.64 22.97
CA SER A 325 -5.20 -20.49 23.32
C SER A 325 -5.41 -19.27 24.22
N PHE A 326 -4.50 -18.98 25.16
CA PHE A 326 -4.60 -17.82 26.04
C PHE A 326 -4.28 -16.51 25.31
N ARG A 327 -3.35 -16.44 24.34
CA ARG A 327 -3.10 -15.23 23.53
C ARG A 327 -4.24 -15.00 22.53
N ALA A 328 -4.78 -16.04 21.90
CA ALA A 328 -5.99 -15.92 21.08
C ALA A 328 -7.21 -15.44 21.92
N VAL A 329 -7.32 -15.89 23.17
CA VAL A 329 -8.41 -15.50 24.10
C VAL A 329 -8.17 -14.14 24.78
N ALA A 330 -6.92 -13.73 25.03
CA ALA A 330 -6.58 -12.51 25.78
C ALA A 330 -6.13 -11.33 24.90
N LYS A 331 -5.57 -11.59 23.71
CA LYS A 331 -5.10 -10.58 22.75
C LYS A 331 -5.79 -10.64 21.38
N GLY A 332 -6.51 -11.72 21.06
CA GLY A 332 -7.29 -11.85 19.81
C GLY A 332 -6.56 -12.50 18.63
N SER A 333 -5.27 -12.82 18.76
CA SER A 333 -4.45 -13.44 17.70
C SER A 333 -3.50 -14.54 18.19
N LYS A 334 -3.19 -15.50 17.31
CA LYS A 334 -2.32 -16.65 17.57
C LYS A 334 -0.83 -16.30 17.48
N HIS A 335 -0.45 -15.40 16.57
CA HIS A 335 0.94 -15.07 16.24
C HIS A 335 1.30 -13.60 16.45
N ASP A 336 2.60 -13.33 16.58
CA ASP A 336 3.12 -11.98 16.75
C ASP A 336 3.34 -11.28 15.40
N ALA A 337 2.56 -10.24 15.15
CA ALA A 337 2.65 -9.44 13.93
C ALA A 337 4.01 -8.76 13.74
N GLU A 338 4.70 -8.40 14.83
CA GLU A 338 5.96 -7.63 14.75
C GLU A 338 7.07 -8.39 14.02
N LYS A 339 7.10 -9.72 14.13
CA LYS A 339 8.09 -10.55 13.43
C LYS A 339 7.87 -10.53 11.91
N LEU A 340 6.60 -10.66 11.50
CA LEU A 340 6.22 -10.57 10.09
C LEU A 340 6.51 -9.18 9.56
N GLU A 341 6.20 -8.13 10.31
CA GLU A 341 6.44 -6.74 9.90
C GLU A 341 7.93 -6.44 9.69
N LYS A 342 8.80 -6.83 10.63
CA LYS A 342 10.25 -6.66 10.45
C LYS A 342 10.78 -7.39 9.23
N LEU A 343 10.35 -8.65 9.04
CA LEU A 343 10.77 -9.43 7.89
C LEU A 343 10.27 -8.84 6.57
N LEU A 344 9.02 -8.34 6.54
CA LEU A 344 8.48 -7.65 5.37
C LEU A 344 9.20 -6.32 5.12
N GLN A 345 9.58 -5.58 6.15
CA GLN A 345 10.39 -4.36 6.03
C GLN A 345 11.75 -4.69 5.41
N ASP A 346 12.44 -5.71 5.91
CA ASP A 346 13.75 -6.13 5.38
C ASP A 346 13.65 -6.62 3.92
N MET A 347 12.60 -7.39 3.59
CA MET A 347 12.38 -7.89 2.22
C MET A 347 11.96 -6.78 1.24
N CYS A 348 11.19 -5.81 1.72
CA CYS A 348 10.63 -4.74 0.88
C CYS A 348 11.58 -3.55 0.76
N ALA A 349 12.51 -3.38 1.70
CA ALA A 349 13.48 -2.29 1.69
C ALA A 349 14.14 -2.16 0.32
N ASP A 350 14.13 -0.94 -0.19
CA ASP A 350 14.85 -0.58 -1.40
C ASP A 350 16.12 0.19 -1.05
N GLU A 351 17.20 -0.01 -1.81
CA GLU A 351 18.48 0.70 -1.58
C GLU A 351 18.32 2.23 -1.71
N ASP A 352 17.32 2.67 -2.50
CA ASP A 352 17.01 4.08 -2.70
C ASP A 352 16.10 4.68 -1.60
N GLY A 353 15.58 3.87 -0.66
CA GLY A 353 14.61 4.29 0.36
C GLY A 353 13.19 4.56 -0.19
N ASP A 354 12.94 4.22 -1.45
CA ASP A 354 11.67 4.42 -2.17
C ASP A 354 10.77 3.17 -2.03
N ASP A 355 10.10 3.07 -0.88
CA ASP A 355 9.30 1.91 -0.47
C ASP A 355 7.80 2.03 -0.82
N LEU A 356 7.36 3.15 -1.42
CA LEU A 356 5.95 3.34 -1.78
C LEU A 356 5.56 2.48 -2.97
N LEU A 357 4.34 1.94 -2.94
CA LEU A 357 3.80 1.14 -4.03
C LEU A 357 3.90 1.87 -5.38
N ILE A 358 3.46 3.12 -5.46
CA ILE A 358 3.47 3.89 -6.71
C ILE A 358 4.87 4.15 -7.27
N GLU A 359 5.90 4.14 -6.43
CA GLU A 359 7.28 4.34 -6.86
C GLU A 359 7.81 3.11 -7.60
N THR A 360 7.29 1.93 -7.29
CA THR A 360 7.65 0.71 -8.03
C THR A 360 7.22 0.77 -9.49
N ALA A 361 6.18 1.54 -9.86
CA ALA A 361 5.75 1.67 -11.26
C ALA A 361 6.79 2.30 -12.20
N VAL A 362 7.82 2.96 -11.67
CA VAL A 362 8.90 3.54 -12.51
C VAL A 362 9.97 2.50 -12.88
N LYS A 363 9.94 1.30 -12.29
CA LYS A 363 11.00 0.27 -12.41
C LYS A 363 10.84 -0.67 -13.62
N ASN A 364 10.01 -0.31 -14.60
CA ASN A 364 9.66 -1.16 -15.75
C ASN A 364 9.24 -2.59 -15.36
N ILE A 365 8.30 -2.66 -14.42
CA ILE A 365 7.74 -3.90 -13.87
C ILE A 365 6.27 -4.05 -14.26
N PRO A 366 5.68 -5.25 -14.16
CA PRO A 366 4.23 -5.43 -14.31
C PRO A 366 3.45 -4.57 -13.30
N LYS A 367 2.18 -4.38 -13.62
CA LYS A 367 1.22 -3.76 -12.73
C LYS A 367 0.87 -4.77 -11.65
N VAL A 368 0.93 -4.36 -10.38
CA VAL A 368 0.72 -5.25 -9.25
C VAL A 368 -0.35 -4.67 -8.33
N SER A 369 -1.29 -5.52 -7.92
CA SER A 369 -2.31 -5.18 -6.94
C SER A 369 -2.48 -6.26 -5.88
N LEU A 370 -2.79 -5.84 -4.66
CA LEU A 370 -3.05 -6.70 -3.51
C LEU A 370 -4.42 -6.37 -2.94
N VAL A 371 -5.17 -7.40 -2.56
CA VAL A 371 -6.52 -7.22 -2.00
C VAL A 371 -6.50 -7.43 -0.49
N SER A 372 -7.19 -6.55 0.23
CA SER A 372 -7.40 -6.60 1.67
C SER A 372 -8.85 -6.22 1.99
N THR A 373 -9.29 -6.44 3.23
CA THR A 373 -10.63 -6.09 3.70
C THR A 373 -10.56 -4.85 4.59
N LEU A 374 -11.12 -3.73 4.15
CA LEU A 374 -11.25 -2.53 4.97
C LEU A 374 -12.36 -2.76 6.02
N ALA A 375 -11.94 -2.95 7.27
CA ALA A 375 -12.81 -3.33 8.38
C ALA A 375 -13.32 -2.12 9.19
N SER A 376 -12.72 -0.94 9.00
CA SER A 376 -13.14 0.30 9.67
C SER A 376 -14.37 0.97 9.04
N VAL A 377 -14.98 0.37 8.00
CA VAL A 377 -16.21 0.84 7.35
C VAL A 377 -17.31 -0.21 7.48
N THR A 378 -18.58 0.24 7.54
CA THR A 378 -19.75 -0.64 7.63
C THR A 378 -20.70 -0.38 6.45
N PRO A 379 -21.02 -1.38 5.62
CA PRO A 379 -20.44 -2.73 5.60
C PRO A 379 -18.95 -2.72 5.24
N ALA A 380 -18.20 -3.74 5.65
CA ALA A 380 -16.79 -3.90 5.27
C ALA A 380 -16.65 -3.96 3.74
N GLN A 381 -15.58 -3.37 3.22
CA GLN A 381 -15.37 -3.24 1.77
C GLN A 381 -14.01 -3.80 1.34
N PRO A 382 -13.89 -4.35 0.12
CA PRO A 382 -12.59 -4.72 -0.41
C PRO A 382 -11.76 -3.46 -0.66
N PHE A 383 -10.48 -3.53 -0.32
CA PHE A 383 -9.49 -2.49 -0.52
C PHE A 383 -8.37 -3.00 -1.41
N VAL A 384 -8.11 -2.28 -2.51
CA VAL A 384 -7.07 -2.63 -3.47
C VAL A 384 -5.84 -1.75 -3.26
N PHE A 385 -4.77 -2.34 -2.73
CA PHE A 385 -3.44 -1.75 -2.75
C PHE A 385 -2.83 -1.95 -4.13
N ARG A 386 -2.23 -0.92 -4.73
CA ARG A 386 -1.79 -0.97 -6.13
C ARG A 386 -0.53 -0.14 -6.38
N ASN A 387 0.33 -0.63 -7.27
CA ASN A 387 1.50 0.13 -7.72
C ASN A 387 1.22 1.11 -8.86
N TYR A 388 -0.04 1.35 -9.20
CA TYR A 388 -0.45 2.23 -10.29
C TYR A 388 -1.60 3.14 -9.88
N GLN A 389 -1.72 4.28 -10.56
CA GLN A 389 -2.93 5.08 -10.54
C GLN A 389 -3.77 4.81 -11.80
N TYR A 390 -5.09 4.90 -11.70
CA TYR A 390 -5.97 4.73 -12.85
C TYR A 390 -5.79 5.86 -13.87
N PRO A 391 -6.05 5.59 -15.17
CA PRO A 391 -6.12 6.62 -16.18
C PRO A 391 -7.12 7.72 -15.84
N VAL A 392 -6.87 8.89 -16.42
CA VAL A 392 -7.68 10.10 -16.32
C VAL A 392 -9.17 9.81 -16.57
N GLY A 393 -10.04 10.34 -15.71
CA GLY A 393 -11.50 10.23 -15.86
C GLY A 393 -12.10 8.93 -15.34
N THR A 394 -11.27 8.02 -14.80
CA THR A 394 -11.77 6.82 -14.14
C THR A 394 -12.59 7.18 -12.89
N PRO A 395 -13.85 6.72 -12.76
CA PRO A 395 -14.66 7.00 -11.59
C PRO A 395 -14.17 6.20 -10.38
N GLU A 396 -13.45 6.87 -9.48
CA GLU A 396 -13.01 6.33 -8.19
C GLU A 396 -14.05 6.58 -7.09
N VAL A 397 -14.14 5.66 -6.12
CA VAL A 397 -14.96 5.82 -4.92
C VAL A 397 -14.09 6.48 -3.83
N PRO A 398 -14.48 7.64 -3.27
CA PRO A 398 -13.75 8.25 -2.15
C PRO A 398 -13.75 7.32 -0.93
N LEU A 399 -12.64 7.28 -0.17
CA LEU A 399 -12.73 6.78 1.20
C LEU A 399 -13.57 7.76 2.01
N ALA A 400 -14.54 7.25 2.77
CA ALA A 400 -15.18 8.05 3.80
C ALA A 400 -14.11 8.42 4.84
N THR A 401 -13.65 9.66 4.82
CA THR A 401 -12.87 10.23 5.92
C THR A 401 -13.81 10.43 7.10
N SER A 402 -13.45 9.93 8.28
CA SER A 402 -14.20 10.18 9.50
C SER A 402 -14.16 11.68 9.82
N GLU A 403 -15.15 12.43 9.37
CA GLU A 403 -15.40 13.78 9.88
C GLU A 403 -15.95 13.66 11.30
N SER A 404 -15.13 13.93 12.31
CA SER A 404 -15.61 14.13 13.67
C SER A 404 -16.09 15.57 13.85
N SER A 405 -17.38 15.68 14.15
CA SER A 405 -18.08 16.75 14.88
C SER A 405 -18.15 18.16 14.29
N GLY A 406 -19.37 18.56 13.91
CA GLY A 406 -19.89 19.84 14.39
C GLY A 406 -20.41 20.86 13.38
N THR A 407 -21.00 20.50 12.24
CA THR A 407 -22.13 21.26 11.67
C THR A 407 -22.91 20.34 10.73
N THR A 408 -24.06 19.86 11.19
CA THR A 408 -25.06 19.22 10.34
C THR A 408 -25.61 20.25 9.36
N MET A 409 -24.98 20.38 8.20
CA MET A 409 -25.73 20.70 6.99
C MET A 409 -26.17 19.37 6.38
N PRO A 410 -27.47 19.16 6.15
CA PRO A 410 -27.92 17.94 5.53
C PRO A 410 -27.32 17.90 4.13
N VAL A 411 -26.37 16.99 3.92
CA VAL A 411 -26.09 16.50 2.57
C VAL A 411 -27.42 15.91 2.12
N SER A 412 -28.14 16.67 1.28
CA SER A 412 -29.32 16.13 0.61
C SER A 412 -28.91 14.79 0.03
N PRO A 413 -29.66 13.71 0.31
CA PRO A 413 -29.46 12.50 -0.46
C PRO A 413 -29.63 12.94 -1.90
N ALA A 414 -28.65 12.66 -2.76
CA ALA A 414 -28.84 12.82 -4.18
C ALA A 414 -30.03 11.92 -4.55
N THR A 415 -31.22 12.52 -4.54
CA THR A 415 -32.48 11.96 -4.99
C THR A 415 -32.34 11.81 -6.49
N GLY A 416 -31.85 10.64 -6.83
CA GLY A 416 -31.59 10.19 -8.17
C GLY A 416 -30.93 8.83 -8.01
N ALA A 417 -31.72 7.81 -7.70
CA ALA A 417 -31.31 6.44 -7.91
C ALA A 417 -30.91 6.32 -9.38
N GLN A 418 -29.62 6.50 -9.67
CA GLN A 418 -29.11 6.38 -11.04
C GLN A 418 -29.15 4.89 -11.38
N VAL A 419 -30.20 4.53 -12.13
CA VAL A 419 -30.36 3.21 -12.73
C VAL A 419 -29.20 2.99 -13.71
N GLY A 420 -28.23 2.15 -13.35
CA GLY A 420 -27.11 1.75 -14.20
C GLY A 420 -25.92 1.23 -13.41
N CYS A 421 -25.29 0.14 -13.89
CA CYS A 421 -24.03 -0.36 -13.33
C CYS A 421 -22.91 0.66 -13.62
N LYS A 422 -22.61 1.55 -12.67
CA LYS A 422 -21.42 2.39 -12.79
C LYS A 422 -20.21 1.47 -12.79
N ARG A 423 -19.43 1.53 -13.86
CA ARG A 423 -18.08 0.94 -13.93
C ARG A 423 -17.15 1.74 -13.01
N SER A 424 -17.38 1.76 -11.69
CA SER A 424 -16.48 2.38 -10.71
C SER A 424 -15.32 1.47 -10.34
N ALA A 425 -14.21 2.08 -9.95
CA ALA A 425 -13.11 1.37 -9.32
C ALA A 425 -13.51 0.89 -7.92
N PHE A 426 -12.88 -0.20 -7.47
CA PHE A 426 -12.92 -0.56 -6.06
C PHE A 426 -12.18 0.50 -5.23
N VAL A 427 -12.54 0.57 -3.95
CA VAL A 427 -11.82 1.41 -2.99
C VAL A 427 -10.37 0.92 -2.92
N GLY A 428 -9.40 1.85 -2.91
CA GLY A 428 -8.00 1.47 -2.98
C GLY A 428 -7.05 2.66 -3.01
N SER A 429 -5.75 2.39 -2.90
CA SER A 429 -4.72 3.44 -2.83
C SER A 429 -3.36 2.95 -3.34
N CYS A 430 -2.58 3.90 -3.87
CA CYS A 430 -1.19 3.71 -4.28
C CYS A 430 -0.18 4.44 -3.35
N LYS A 431 -0.67 5.07 -2.27
CA LYS A 431 0.10 5.89 -1.30
C LYS A 431 0.72 5.07 -0.15
N HIS A 432 0.53 3.76 -0.12
CA HIS A 432 1.04 2.91 0.98
C HIS A 432 2.41 2.34 0.68
N LEU A 433 3.17 2.03 1.73
CA LEU A 433 4.42 1.28 1.60
C LEU A 433 4.12 -0.16 1.20
N LEU A 434 5.04 -0.78 0.45
CA LEU A 434 4.85 -2.15 -0.03
C LEU A 434 4.64 -3.15 1.13
N TRP A 435 5.46 -3.07 2.17
CA TRP A 435 5.36 -3.96 3.33
C TRP A 435 4.03 -3.80 4.07
N GLN A 436 3.48 -2.58 4.14
CA GLN A 436 2.19 -2.30 4.77
C GLN A 436 1.04 -2.96 3.99
N ALA A 437 1.07 -2.84 2.66
CA ALA A 437 0.07 -3.48 1.81
C ALA A 437 0.08 -5.01 1.94
N ILE A 438 1.27 -5.62 2.00
CA ILE A 438 1.42 -7.06 2.21
C ILE A 438 0.90 -7.45 3.61
N ARG A 439 1.31 -6.72 4.66
CA ARG A 439 0.89 -6.96 6.04
C ARG A 439 -0.63 -6.86 6.23
N ALA A 440 -1.26 -5.88 5.59
CA ALA A 440 -2.71 -5.68 5.58
C ALA A 440 -3.43 -6.83 4.86
N SER A 441 -2.92 -7.23 3.70
CA SER A 441 -3.50 -8.34 2.92
C SER A 441 -3.41 -9.68 3.64
N CYS A 442 -2.40 -9.90 4.49
CA CYS A 442 -2.19 -11.14 5.25
C CYS A 442 -2.78 -11.16 6.66
N ALA A 443 -3.51 -10.12 7.10
CA ALA A 443 -4.00 -9.97 8.47
C ALA A 443 -5.18 -10.92 8.79
N ALA A 444 -4.94 -12.23 8.72
CA ALA A 444 -5.96 -13.26 8.84
C ALA A 444 -6.54 -13.28 10.25
N PRO A 445 -7.87 -13.07 10.43
CA PRO A 445 -8.49 -13.13 11.75
C PRO A 445 -8.13 -14.43 12.45
N TYR A 446 -8.01 -14.39 13.78
CA TYR A 446 -7.51 -15.47 14.63
C TYR A 446 -6.00 -15.75 14.52
N TYR A 447 -5.38 -15.63 13.34
CA TYR A 447 -3.95 -15.91 13.15
C TYR A 447 -3.06 -14.69 13.45
N LEU A 448 -3.39 -13.54 12.87
CA LEU A 448 -2.63 -12.31 12.96
C LEU A 448 -3.54 -11.15 13.40
N ASP A 449 -2.98 -10.18 14.11
CA ASP A 449 -3.68 -8.94 14.46
C ASP A 449 -4.05 -8.15 13.20
N ASP A 450 -5.09 -7.30 13.30
CA ASP A 450 -5.43 -6.35 12.24
C ASP A 450 -4.27 -5.41 11.95
N PHE A 451 -4.21 -4.89 10.73
CA PHE A 451 -3.26 -3.84 10.38
C PHE A 451 -3.94 -2.48 10.47
N SER A 452 -3.29 -1.51 11.12
CA SER A 452 -3.80 -0.15 11.29
C SER A 452 -2.71 0.86 10.93
N ASP A 453 -3.08 1.89 10.17
CA ASP A 453 -2.24 3.05 9.89
C ASP A 453 -2.54 4.24 10.83
N GLY A 454 -3.39 4.02 11.84
CA GLY A 454 -3.87 5.03 12.78
C GLY A 454 -5.21 5.67 12.39
N VAL A 455 -5.61 5.58 11.11
CA VAL A 455 -6.89 6.12 10.61
C VAL A 455 -7.84 4.98 10.23
N TYR A 456 -7.34 4.01 9.48
CA TYR A 456 -8.10 2.89 8.95
C TYR A 456 -7.56 1.55 9.49
N ARG A 457 -8.44 0.53 9.47
CA ARG A 457 -8.11 -0.83 9.88
C ARG A 457 -8.40 -1.81 8.77
N TRP A 458 -7.44 -2.70 8.54
CA TRP A 458 -7.49 -3.71 7.50
C TRP A 458 -7.36 -5.12 8.09
N LEU A 459 -8.14 -6.03 7.51
CA LEU A 459 -8.07 -7.47 7.72
C LEU A 459 -7.65 -8.17 6.42
N ASP A 460 -7.39 -9.46 6.50
CA ASP A 460 -7.04 -10.28 5.34
C ASP A 460 -8.07 -10.14 4.20
N GLY A 461 -7.56 -10.06 2.98
CA GLY A 461 -8.40 -9.97 1.78
C GLY A 461 -9.22 -11.23 1.55
N ALA A 462 -8.85 -12.37 2.14
CA ALA A 462 -9.54 -13.64 2.02
C ALA A 462 -11.00 -13.58 2.50
N LEU A 463 -11.32 -12.68 3.43
CA LEU A 463 -12.69 -12.50 3.93
C LEU A 463 -13.68 -12.05 2.85
N LEU A 464 -13.23 -11.31 1.84
CA LEU A 464 -14.08 -10.80 0.75
C LEU A 464 -13.65 -11.26 -0.64
N ALA A 465 -12.39 -11.65 -0.80
CA ALA A 465 -11.73 -11.81 -2.10
C ALA A 465 -10.57 -12.80 -2.05
N ASN A 466 -10.76 -14.00 -1.47
CA ASN A 466 -9.69 -15.00 -1.39
C ASN A 466 -9.15 -15.42 -2.76
N ASN A 467 -10.03 -15.52 -3.76
CA ASN A 467 -9.66 -15.60 -5.17
C ASN A 467 -9.83 -14.20 -5.81
N PRO A 468 -8.75 -13.44 -6.05
CA PRO A 468 -8.84 -12.06 -6.52
C PRO A 468 -9.08 -11.96 -8.04
N THR A 469 -9.40 -13.05 -8.74
CA THR A 469 -9.49 -13.05 -10.21
C THR A 469 -10.51 -12.03 -10.73
N ILE A 470 -11.69 -11.92 -10.10
CA ILE A 470 -12.70 -10.91 -10.48
C ILE A 470 -12.17 -9.48 -10.32
N PHE A 471 -11.43 -9.22 -9.23
CA PHE A 471 -10.80 -7.93 -8.99
C PHE A 471 -9.74 -7.65 -10.05
N SER A 472 -8.91 -8.64 -10.40
CA SER A 472 -7.88 -8.49 -11.43
C SER A 472 -8.46 -8.18 -12.82
N ILE A 473 -9.57 -8.81 -13.21
CA ILE A 473 -10.29 -8.50 -14.46
C ILE A 473 -10.77 -7.06 -14.43
N ARG A 474 -11.35 -6.64 -13.31
CA ARG A 474 -11.87 -5.29 -13.14
C ARG A 474 -10.76 -4.24 -13.22
N GLU A 475 -9.66 -4.48 -12.53
CA GLU A 475 -8.47 -3.62 -12.55
C GLU A 475 -7.88 -3.50 -13.95
N ALA A 476 -7.79 -4.60 -14.69
CA ALA A 476 -7.31 -4.58 -16.07
C ALA A 476 -8.20 -3.72 -16.99
N GLN A 477 -9.54 -3.83 -16.85
CA GLN A 477 -10.49 -3.02 -17.63
C GLN A 477 -10.37 -1.52 -17.32
N LEU A 478 -10.04 -1.17 -16.08
CA LEU A 478 -9.86 0.22 -15.65
C LEU A 478 -8.51 0.78 -16.10
N LEU A 479 -7.46 -0.03 -16.05
CA LEU A 479 -6.11 0.39 -16.36
C LEU A 479 -5.84 0.50 -17.86
N TRP A 480 -6.43 -0.39 -18.66
CA TRP A 480 -6.31 -0.40 -20.12
C TRP A 480 -7.67 -0.33 -20.79
N PRO A 481 -8.36 0.83 -20.71
CA PRO A 481 -9.68 0.98 -21.32
C PRO A 481 -9.60 0.72 -22.84
N GLY A 482 -10.47 -0.16 -23.32
CA GLY A 482 -10.53 -0.54 -24.75
C GLY A 482 -9.54 -1.63 -25.18
N THR A 483 -8.69 -2.13 -24.29
CA THR A 483 -7.82 -3.29 -24.58
C THR A 483 -8.50 -4.56 -24.10
N LYS A 484 -8.55 -5.59 -24.95
CA LYS A 484 -9.12 -6.90 -24.58
C LYS A 484 -8.19 -7.67 -23.66
N ILE A 485 -8.74 -8.59 -22.87
CA ILE A 485 -7.96 -9.55 -22.08
C ILE A 485 -7.67 -10.78 -22.95
N ASP A 486 -6.41 -11.19 -23.00
CA ASP A 486 -5.94 -12.32 -23.81
C ASP A 486 -6.02 -13.64 -23.02
N CYS A 487 -5.44 -13.61 -21.82
CA CYS A 487 -5.25 -14.79 -21.01
C CYS A 487 -5.29 -14.43 -19.52
N ILE A 488 -5.93 -15.28 -18.73
CA ILE A 488 -6.00 -15.17 -17.27
C ILE A 488 -5.53 -16.51 -16.71
N VAL A 489 -4.49 -16.48 -15.88
CA VAL A 489 -4.02 -17.64 -15.12
C VAL A 489 -4.33 -17.38 -13.65
N SER A 490 -5.20 -18.20 -13.09
CA SER A 490 -5.61 -18.16 -11.68
C SER A 490 -5.06 -19.38 -10.96
N ILE A 491 -4.30 -19.16 -9.89
CA ILE A 491 -3.64 -20.23 -9.14
C ILE A 491 -4.14 -20.24 -7.69
N GLY A 492 -4.68 -21.38 -7.28
CA GLY A 492 -5.14 -21.65 -5.93
C GLY A 492 -4.10 -22.37 -5.08
N SER A 493 -4.19 -22.18 -3.77
CA SER A 493 -3.30 -22.80 -2.77
C SER A 493 -3.68 -24.25 -2.41
N GLY A 494 -4.60 -24.88 -3.15
CA GLY A 494 -5.12 -26.21 -2.85
C GLY A 494 -6.39 -26.18 -2.00
N SER A 495 -7.24 -27.19 -2.19
CA SER A 495 -8.55 -27.27 -1.54
C SER A 495 -8.90 -28.69 -1.13
N LEU A 496 -9.69 -28.81 -0.06
CA LEU A 496 -10.21 -30.09 0.39
C LEU A 496 -11.43 -30.49 -0.46
N PRO A 497 -11.61 -31.79 -0.76
CA PRO A 497 -12.84 -32.26 -1.35
C PRO A 497 -14.01 -32.10 -0.36
N THR A 498 -15.20 -31.81 -0.89
CA THR A 498 -16.41 -31.66 -0.07
C THR A 498 -16.72 -32.95 0.68
N LYS A 499 -16.86 -32.86 2.01
CA LYS A 499 -17.20 -33.99 2.89
C LYS A 499 -18.39 -33.65 3.78
N ALA A 500 -19.21 -34.64 4.09
CA ALA A 500 -20.28 -34.49 5.07
C ALA A 500 -19.68 -34.28 6.48
N ARG A 501 -20.10 -33.21 7.18
CA ARG A 501 -19.69 -32.96 8.56
C ARG A 501 -20.34 -33.98 9.49
N LYS A 502 -19.56 -34.64 10.33
CA LYS A 502 -20.03 -35.61 11.34
C LYS A 502 -19.95 -34.97 12.74
N GLY A 503 -21.07 -34.83 13.45
CA GLY A 503 -21.08 -34.31 14.84
C GLY A 503 -22.29 -33.46 15.22
N GLY A 504 -22.41 -33.12 16.51
CA GLY A 504 -23.41 -32.18 17.04
C GLY A 504 -22.92 -30.74 16.96
N TRP A 505 -23.82 -29.79 16.69
CA TRP A 505 -23.51 -28.40 16.38
C TRP A 505 -23.24 -27.58 17.66
N ARG A 506 -22.04 -27.01 17.80
CA ARG A 506 -21.73 -25.99 18.83
C ARG A 506 -21.62 -24.61 18.22
N TYR A 507 -21.81 -23.56 19.04
CA TYR A 507 -21.72 -22.17 18.58
C TYR A 507 -20.36 -21.81 17.97
N LEU A 508 -19.27 -22.37 18.50
CA LEU A 508 -17.92 -22.16 17.95
C LEU A 508 -17.75 -22.77 16.55
N ASP A 509 -18.46 -23.88 16.25
CA ASP A 509 -18.42 -24.52 14.94
C ASP A 509 -19.08 -23.65 13.87
N ALA A 510 -20.09 -22.86 14.24
CA ALA A 510 -20.74 -21.92 13.33
C ALA A 510 -19.80 -20.77 12.92
N GLY A 511 -18.97 -20.27 13.85
CA GLY A 511 -17.95 -19.26 13.54
C GLY A 511 -16.92 -19.76 12.53
N GLN A 512 -16.47 -21.01 12.69
CA GLN A 512 -15.55 -21.65 11.74
C GLN A 512 -16.20 -21.83 10.36
N VAL A 513 -17.47 -22.27 10.29
CA VAL A 513 -18.22 -22.37 9.03
C VAL A 513 -18.33 -21.02 8.32
N LEU A 514 -18.57 -19.93 9.05
CA LEU A 514 -18.64 -18.59 8.48
C LEU A 514 -17.29 -18.16 7.87
N ILE A 515 -16.19 -18.41 8.57
CA ILE A 515 -14.84 -18.10 8.07
C ILE A 515 -14.51 -18.96 6.84
N GLU A 516 -14.77 -20.26 6.89
CA GLU A 516 -14.54 -21.18 5.77
C GLU A 516 -15.35 -20.79 4.53
N SER A 517 -16.62 -20.40 4.73
CA SER A 517 -17.50 -19.94 3.67
C SER A 517 -17.06 -18.60 3.07
N ALA A 518 -16.68 -17.64 3.91
CA ALA A 518 -16.20 -16.32 3.48
C ALA A 518 -14.89 -16.43 2.70
N CYS A 519 -13.98 -17.31 3.15
CA CYS A 519 -12.69 -17.56 2.50
C CYS A 519 -12.78 -18.60 1.37
N SER A 520 -13.97 -19.07 1.00
CA SER A 520 -14.10 -20.03 -0.10
C SER A 520 -13.77 -19.38 -1.44
N VAL A 521 -12.95 -20.06 -2.23
CA VAL A 521 -12.59 -19.65 -3.59
C VAL A 521 -13.63 -20.09 -4.64
N ASP A 522 -14.53 -20.99 -4.25
CA ASP A 522 -15.47 -21.65 -5.17
C ASP A 522 -16.53 -20.69 -5.71
N HIS A 523 -17.01 -19.75 -4.90
CA HIS A 523 -18.01 -18.77 -5.35
C HIS A 523 -17.47 -17.87 -6.47
N ALA A 524 -16.22 -17.42 -6.36
CA ALA A 524 -15.57 -16.63 -7.39
C ALA A 524 -15.33 -17.47 -8.66
N GLU A 525 -14.91 -18.72 -8.49
CA GLU A 525 -14.71 -19.66 -9.60
C GLU A 525 -16.02 -19.98 -10.33
N GLU A 526 -17.12 -20.22 -9.62
CA GLU A 526 -18.43 -20.51 -10.20
C GLU A 526 -18.95 -19.32 -11.03
N ALA A 527 -18.80 -18.10 -10.51
CA ALA A 527 -19.12 -16.89 -11.25
C ALA A 527 -18.28 -16.79 -12.54
N LEU A 528 -16.97 -17.05 -12.48
CA LEU A 528 -16.09 -16.99 -13.65
C LEU A 528 -16.39 -18.08 -14.67
N ARG A 529 -16.65 -19.31 -14.24
CA ARG A 529 -17.06 -20.43 -15.11
C ARG A 529 -18.38 -20.17 -15.80
N THR A 530 -19.26 -19.41 -15.18
CA THR A 530 -20.55 -19.02 -15.76
C THR A 530 -20.38 -17.89 -16.78
N LEU A 531 -19.53 -16.90 -16.48
CA LEU A 531 -19.43 -15.66 -17.26
C LEU A 531 -18.42 -15.73 -18.41
N LEU A 532 -17.26 -16.36 -18.21
CA LEU A 532 -16.17 -16.38 -19.19
C LEU A 532 -16.49 -17.14 -20.50
N PRO A 533 -17.32 -18.21 -20.53
CA PRO A 533 -17.73 -18.83 -21.78
C PRO A 533 -18.50 -17.90 -22.73
N MET A 534 -19.08 -16.81 -22.21
CA MET A 534 -19.70 -15.76 -23.05
C MET A 534 -18.67 -14.87 -23.75
N HIS A 535 -17.39 -15.01 -23.40
CA HIS A 535 -16.24 -14.27 -23.92
C HIS A 535 -15.16 -15.23 -24.44
N PRO A 536 -15.40 -15.93 -25.57
CA PRO A 536 -14.50 -16.97 -26.08
C PRO A 536 -13.10 -16.46 -26.44
N GLU A 537 -12.91 -15.14 -26.56
CA GLU A 537 -11.61 -14.50 -26.75
C GLU A 537 -10.69 -14.61 -25.52
N ILE A 538 -11.25 -14.75 -24.31
CA ILE A 538 -10.50 -14.80 -23.06
C ILE A 538 -10.14 -16.25 -22.73
N HIS A 539 -8.84 -16.53 -22.68
CA HIS A 539 -8.35 -17.86 -22.30
C HIS A 539 -8.18 -17.92 -20.78
N TYR A 540 -8.99 -18.74 -20.12
CA TYR A 540 -8.96 -18.88 -18.66
C TYR A 540 -8.38 -20.21 -18.22
N PHE A 541 -7.33 -20.15 -17.40
CA PHE A 541 -6.70 -21.31 -16.78
C PHE A 541 -6.81 -21.20 -15.26
N ARG A 542 -7.52 -22.14 -14.64
CA ARG A 542 -7.58 -22.29 -13.18
C ARG A 542 -6.79 -23.51 -12.76
N PHE A 543 -5.70 -23.29 -12.02
CA PHE A 543 -4.90 -24.35 -11.43
C PHE A 543 -5.10 -24.36 -9.92
N ASN A 544 -5.76 -25.40 -9.40
CA ASN A 544 -5.99 -25.56 -7.96
C ASN A 544 -6.06 -27.06 -7.62
N PRO A 545 -5.08 -27.61 -6.88
CA PRO A 545 -5.08 -29.03 -6.53
C PRO A 545 -6.19 -29.32 -5.52
N VAL A 546 -7.03 -30.32 -5.80
CA VAL A 546 -8.08 -30.78 -4.89
C VAL A 546 -7.75 -32.20 -4.44
N ASP A 547 -7.29 -32.34 -3.20
CA ASP A 547 -6.83 -33.60 -2.62
C ASP A 547 -7.00 -33.58 -1.10
N GLU A 548 -7.17 -34.74 -0.46
CA GLU A 548 -7.25 -34.83 1.00
C GLU A 548 -5.96 -34.39 1.68
N ARG A 549 -4.81 -34.61 1.02
CA ARG A 549 -3.48 -34.19 1.47
C ARG A 549 -3.30 -32.67 1.51
N CYS A 550 -4.20 -31.91 0.88
CA CYS A 550 -4.25 -30.44 0.99
C CYS A 550 -4.87 -29.96 2.32
N GLY A 551 -5.35 -30.88 3.17
CA GLY A 551 -5.90 -30.61 4.49
C GLY A 551 -4.85 -30.19 5.51
N MET A 552 -4.33 -28.99 5.34
CA MET A 552 -3.31 -28.38 6.19
C MET A 552 -3.85 -27.08 6.82
N GLU A 553 -3.48 -26.83 8.07
CA GLU A 553 -3.70 -25.55 8.76
C GLU A 553 -2.93 -24.41 8.08
N LEU A 554 -3.42 -23.18 8.22
CA LEU A 554 -2.81 -22.03 7.53
C LEU A 554 -1.41 -21.68 8.05
N ASP A 555 -1.09 -22.04 9.30
CA ASP A 555 0.17 -21.78 9.97
C ASP A 555 1.02 -23.04 10.22
N GLU A 556 0.79 -24.10 9.45
CA GLU A 556 1.54 -25.35 9.56
C GLU A 556 3.03 -25.14 9.24
N THR A 557 3.91 -25.64 10.10
CA THR A 557 5.37 -25.53 9.96
C THR A 557 6.08 -26.87 9.85
N ASP A 558 5.38 -27.98 10.01
CA ASP A 558 5.95 -29.31 9.90
C ASP A 558 6.34 -29.62 8.44
N PRO A 559 7.64 -29.83 8.15
CA PRO A 559 8.11 -30.18 6.82
C PRO A 559 7.49 -31.46 6.25
N THR A 560 7.05 -32.40 7.09
CA THR A 560 6.44 -33.65 6.63
C THR A 560 5.05 -33.41 6.03
N VAL A 561 4.26 -32.50 6.62
CA VAL A 561 2.95 -32.11 6.11
C VAL A 561 3.12 -31.28 4.84
N TRP A 562 4.15 -30.44 4.77
CA TRP A 562 4.52 -29.75 3.53
C TRP A 562 4.80 -30.75 2.40
N LEU A 563 5.61 -31.78 2.65
CA LEU A 563 5.91 -32.81 1.64
C LEU A 563 4.65 -33.54 1.13
N ASN A 564 3.64 -33.74 1.97
CA ASN A 564 2.37 -34.35 1.55
C ASN A 564 1.59 -33.43 0.58
N LEU A 565 1.53 -32.13 0.88
CA LEU A 565 0.91 -31.12 0.00
C LEU A 565 1.65 -31.03 -1.34
N GLU A 566 2.98 -31.07 -1.29
CA GLU A 566 3.85 -31.04 -2.46
C GLU A 566 3.68 -32.29 -3.34
N ALA A 567 3.60 -33.47 -2.72
CA ALA A 567 3.30 -34.70 -3.45
C ALA A 567 1.93 -34.64 -4.13
N ALA A 568 0.91 -34.12 -3.44
CA ALA A 568 -0.43 -33.95 -4.02
C ALA A 568 -0.45 -32.95 -5.19
N THR A 569 0.31 -31.86 -5.06
CA THR A 569 0.43 -30.84 -6.09
C THR A 569 1.16 -31.38 -7.32
N LYS A 570 2.23 -32.16 -7.11
CA LYS A 570 2.94 -32.85 -8.19
C LYS A 570 2.03 -33.84 -8.93
N ASP A 571 1.29 -34.68 -8.20
CA ASP A 571 0.32 -35.60 -8.81
C ASP A 571 -0.74 -34.83 -9.64
N TYR A 572 -1.17 -33.66 -9.15
CA TYR A 572 -2.09 -32.79 -9.87
C TYR A 572 -1.47 -32.22 -11.15
N ILE A 573 -0.22 -31.75 -11.10
CA ILE A 573 0.51 -31.23 -12.26
C ILE A 573 0.66 -32.32 -13.33
N ASP A 574 1.07 -33.52 -12.94
CA ASP A 574 1.27 -34.65 -13.85
C ASP A 574 -0.04 -35.03 -14.57
N LYS A 575 -1.16 -35.11 -13.81
CA LYS A 575 -2.50 -35.38 -14.34
C LYS A 575 -3.01 -34.29 -15.31
N ASN A 576 -2.60 -33.04 -15.12
CA ASN A 576 -3.07 -31.89 -15.90
C ASN A 576 -2.01 -31.35 -16.86
N SER A 577 -0.97 -32.13 -17.18
CA SER A 577 0.19 -31.69 -17.97
C SER A 577 -0.16 -31.08 -19.33
N GLU A 578 -1.26 -31.52 -19.96
CA GLU A 578 -1.77 -30.91 -21.20
C GLU A 578 -2.28 -29.47 -20.99
N SER A 579 -3.05 -29.24 -19.92
CA SER A 579 -3.52 -27.89 -19.55
C SER A 579 -2.36 -26.95 -19.24
N PHE A 580 -1.32 -27.44 -18.55
CA PHE A 580 -0.09 -26.68 -18.31
C PHE A 580 0.64 -26.33 -19.61
N LYS A 581 0.80 -27.29 -20.53
CA LYS A 581 1.37 -27.05 -21.87
C LYS A 581 0.55 -26.02 -22.65
N ASN A 582 -0.77 -26.11 -22.62
CA ASN A 582 -1.66 -25.16 -23.30
C ASN A 582 -1.50 -23.75 -22.74
N ALA A 583 -1.45 -23.60 -21.41
CA ALA A 583 -1.17 -22.33 -20.76
C ALA A 583 0.21 -21.79 -21.15
N CYS A 584 1.27 -22.61 -21.06
CA CYS A 584 2.63 -22.21 -21.41
C CYS A 584 2.75 -21.78 -22.88
N ASN A 585 2.19 -22.56 -23.81
CA ASN A 585 2.16 -22.23 -25.22
C ASN A 585 1.46 -20.88 -25.44
N ARG A 586 0.33 -20.65 -24.79
CA ARG A 586 -0.43 -19.39 -24.90
C ARG A 586 0.37 -18.19 -24.38
N LEU A 587 1.11 -18.37 -23.29
CA LEU A 587 1.94 -17.34 -22.67
C LEU A 587 3.24 -17.08 -23.46
N VAL A 588 3.80 -18.07 -24.15
CA VAL A 588 5.02 -17.91 -24.95
C VAL A 588 4.74 -17.34 -26.33
N LEU A 589 3.53 -17.51 -26.87
CA LEU A 589 3.15 -17.01 -28.19
C LEU A 589 3.62 -15.54 -28.34
N PRO A 590 4.50 -15.26 -29.32
CA PRO A 590 5.01 -13.93 -29.53
C PRO A 590 3.82 -13.02 -29.84
N PHE A 591 3.81 -11.85 -29.22
CA PHE A 591 2.82 -10.82 -29.53
C PHE A 591 2.95 -10.53 -31.02
N LYS A 592 1.95 -10.93 -31.82
CA LYS A 592 2.00 -10.71 -33.27
C LYS A 592 2.19 -9.22 -33.52
N ASN A 593 3.36 -8.85 -34.04
CA ASN A 593 3.56 -7.60 -34.73
C ASN A 593 2.73 -7.67 -36.00
N GLY A 594 1.47 -7.25 -35.89
CA GLY A 594 0.67 -6.83 -37.04
C GLY A 594 1.09 -5.43 -37.44
#